data_AF-A0A401PPP2-F1
#
_entry.id   AF-A0A401PPP2-F1
#
_cell.length_a   1.000
_cell.length_b   1.000
_cell.length_c   1.000
_cell.angle_alpha   90.00
_cell.angle_beta   90.00
_cell.angle_gamma   90.00
#
_symmetry.space_group_name_H-M   'P 1'
#
loop_
_entity.id
_entity.type
_entity.pdbx_description
1 polymer ?
#
loop_
_entity_poly.entity_id
_entity_poly.type
_entity_poly.pdbx_seq_one_letter_code
_entity_poly.pdbx_strand_id
1 'polypeptide(L)'
;YLNMRFNKSARYIGTTFYIIQTVLYTGIVIYAPALALNQVTGLDLWGVLVATGLVCTFYCTLGGLKAVVWTDVFQMGIMIAGFLAVIIRGVVIQGSFERIWNISYHGGRLNFWE
;
A
#
# COMPACT_ATOMS: atom_id res chain seq x y z
N TYR A 1 13.30 22.08 10.80
CA TYR A 1 14.76 22.00 10.54
C TYR A 1 15.22 22.96 9.44
N LEU A 2 14.60 22.99 8.24
CA LEU A 2 15.01 23.92 7.15
C LEU A 2 14.94 25.42 7.49
N ASN A 3 14.03 25.82 8.39
CA ASN A 3 13.83 27.23 8.77
C ASN A 3 14.99 27.82 9.61
N MET A 4 15.85 26.97 10.19
CA MET A 4 17.01 27.40 10.97
C MET A 4 18.28 27.54 10.11
N ARG A 5 18.29 27.01 8.88
CA ARG A 5 19.49 26.94 8.01
C ARG A 5 19.33 27.70 6.69
N PHE A 6 18.10 27.88 6.17
CA PHE A 6 17.84 28.56 4.90
C PHE A 6 16.66 29.52 5.01
N ASN A 7 16.76 30.61 4.24
CA ASN A 7 15.79 31.70 4.18
C ASN A 7 14.36 31.19 3.87
N LYS A 8 13.32 31.90 4.36
CA LYS A 8 11.90 31.49 4.29
C LYS A 8 11.47 31.06 2.89
N SER A 9 11.99 31.69 1.84
CA SER A 9 11.69 31.41 0.44
C SER A 9 12.06 29.98 -0.01
N ALA A 10 13.24 29.48 0.40
CA ALA A 10 13.68 28.12 0.06
C ALA A 10 12.84 27.05 0.78
N ARG A 11 12.34 27.36 1.98
CA ARG A 11 11.41 26.49 2.72
C ARG A 11 10.07 26.37 2.00
N TYR A 12 9.51 27.48 1.48
CA TYR A 12 8.26 27.43 0.73
C TYR A 12 8.41 26.60 -0.54
N ILE A 13 9.44 26.85 -1.35
CA ILE A 13 9.67 26.10 -2.60
C ILE A 13 9.85 24.60 -2.33
N GLY A 14 10.70 24.25 -1.36
CA GLY A 14 10.95 22.85 -1.01
C GLY A 14 9.72 22.14 -0.43
N THR A 15 8.93 22.82 0.41
CA THR A 15 7.70 22.25 0.96
C THR A 15 6.65 22.06 -0.13
N THR A 16 6.49 23.02 -1.05
CA THR A 16 5.56 22.90 -2.18
C THR A 16 5.93 21.75 -3.10
N PHE A 17 7.21 21.61 -3.48
CA PHE A 17 7.67 20.48 -4.29
C PHE A 17 7.43 19.13 -3.59
N TYR A 18 7.71 19.06 -2.30
CA TYR A 18 7.48 17.85 -1.50
C TYR A 18 5.98 17.49 -1.40
N ILE A 19 5.11 18.48 -1.22
CA ILE A 19 3.65 18.28 -1.21
C ILE A 19 3.19 17.75 -2.57
N ILE A 20 3.61 18.37 -3.68
CA ILE A 20 3.25 17.93 -5.03
C ILE A 20 3.70 16.49 -5.26
N GLN A 21 4.95 16.17 -4.94
CA GLN A 21 5.48 14.81 -5.06
C GLN A 21 4.67 13.82 -4.21
N THR A 22 4.33 14.19 -2.97
CA THR A 22 3.55 13.35 -2.06
C THR A 22 2.14 13.10 -2.60
N VAL A 23 1.46 14.11 -3.12
CA VAL A 23 0.10 13.98 -3.71
C VAL A 23 0.11 13.08 -4.95
N LEU A 24 1.09 13.26 -5.84
CA LEU A 24 1.23 12.40 -7.02
C LEU A 24 1.50 10.95 -6.62
N TYR A 25 2.39 10.74 -5.66
CA TYR A 25 2.74 9.41 -5.18
C TYR A 25 1.54 8.71 -4.50
N THR A 26 0.82 9.41 -3.60
CA THR A 26 -0.35 8.83 -2.93
C THR A 26 -1.48 8.53 -3.92
N GLY A 27 -1.67 9.35 -4.95
CA GLY A 27 -2.61 9.07 -6.04
C GLY A 27 -2.30 7.76 -6.77
N ILE A 28 -1.02 7.53 -7.11
CA ILE A 28 -0.57 6.28 -7.73
C ILE A 28 -0.77 5.08 -6.79
N VAL A 29 -0.46 5.23 -5.51
CA VAL A 29 -0.62 4.16 -4.52
C VAL A 29 -2.09 3.77 -4.34
N ILE A 30 -3.02 4.72 -4.38
CA ILE A 30 -4.48 4.46 -4.29
C ILE A 30 -5.02 3.80 -5.57
N TYR A 31 -4.38 4.04 -6.71
CA TYR A 31 -4.79 3.42 -7.98
C TYR A 31 -4.63 1.90 -7.99
N ALA A 32 -3.58 1.35 -7.36
CA ALA A 32 -3.33 -0.10 -7.31
C ALA A 32 -4.48 -0.91 -6.67
N PRO A 33 -4.97 -0.58 -5.45
CA PRO A 33 -6.13 -1.26 -4.87
C PRO A 33 -7.44 -0.94 -5.59
N ALA A 34 -7.59 0.25 -6.19
CA ALA A 34 -8.77 0.58 -7.00
C ALA A 34 -8.87 -0.30 -8.25
N LEU A 35 -7.75 -0.52 -8.93
CA LEU A 35 -7.66 -1.44 -10.06
C LEU A 35 -7.93 -2.89 -9.64
N ALA A 36 -7.34 -3.34 -8.53
CA ALA A 36 -7.62 -4.66 -7.99
C ALA A 36 -9.11 -4.83 -7.68
N LEU A 37 -9.75 -3.85 -7.03
CA LEU A 37 -11.17 -3.88 -6.69
C LEU A 37 -12.05 -3.87 -7.95
N ASN A 38 -11.74 -3.03 -8.93
CA ASN A 38 -12.42 -2.99 -10.23
C ASN A 38 -12.40 -4.37 -10.91
N GLN A 39 -11.28 -5.09 -10.83
CA GLN A 39 -11.15 -6.42 -11.44
C GLN A 39 -11.98 -7.50 -10.73
N VAL A 40 -12.24 -7.39 -9.42
CA VAL A 40 -13.07 -8.36 -8.67
C VAL A 40 -14.55 -8.02 -8.68
N THR A 41 -14.91 -6.73 -8.71
CA THR A 41 -16.31 -6.27 -8.59
C THR A 41 -16.92 -5.76 -9.90
N GLY A 42 -16.12 -5.48 -10.93
CA GLY A 42 -16.59 -4.93 -12.21
C GLY A 42 -17.15 -3.50 -12.13
N LEU A 43 -17.00 -2.82 -10.99
CA LEU A 43 -17.50 -1.46 -10.75
C LEU A 43 -16.59 -0.42 -11.39
N ASP A 44 -17.17 0.62 -11.99
CA ASP A 44 -16.42 1.71 -12.63
C ASP A 44 -15.36 2.34 -11.70
N LEU A 45 -14.13 2.40 -12.21
CA LEU A 45 -12.91 2.72 -11.46
C LEU A 45 -13.00 4.15 -10.86
N TRP A 46 -13.68 5.05 -11.56
CA TRP A 46 -13.93 6.43 -11.13
C TRP A 46 -14.82 6.52 -9.88
N GLY A 47 -15.86 5.67 -9.78
CA GLY A 47 -16.77 5.67 -8.63
C GLY A 47 -16.07 5.24 -7.33
N VAL A 48 -15.26 4.19 -7.40
CA VAL A 48 -14.47 3.70 -6.26
C VAL A 48 -13.42 4.73 -5.82
N LEU A 49 -12.75 5.38 -6.78
CA LEU A 49 -11.71 6.37 -6.49
C LEU A 49 -12.28 7.59 -5.76
N VAL A 50 -13.41 8.12 -6.25
CA VAL A 50 -14.08 9.27 -5.64
C VAL A 50 -14.64 8.91 -4.25
N ALA A 51 -15.26 7.74 -4.10
CA ALA A 51 -15.79 7.30 -2.81
C ALA A 51 -14.67 7.12 -1.77
N THR A 52 -13.56 6.47 -2.15
CA THR A 52 -12.42 6.23 -1.25
C THR A 52 -11.74 7.54 -0.85
N GLY A 53 -11.55 8.46 -1.81
CA GLY A 53 -11.00 9.79 -1.53
C GLY A 53 -11.88 10.61 -0.58
N LEU A 54 -13.21 10.55 -0.76
CA LEU A 54 -14.17 11.26 0.08
C LEU A 54 -14.20 10.70 1.51
N VAL A 55 -14.24 9.38 1.67
CA VAL A 55 -14.18 8.71 2.98
C VAL A 55 -12.85 9.01 3.68
N CYS A 56 -11.73 8.96 2.95
CA CYS A 56 -10.41 9.24 3.50
C CYS A 56 -10.28 10.72 3.94
N THR A 57 -10.85 11.66 3.18
CA THR A 57 -10.89 13.08 3.53
C THR A 57 -11.74 13.32 4.79
N PHE A 58 -12.92 12.72 4.86
CA PHE A 58 -13.81 12.82 6.02
C PHE A 58 -13.17 12.22 7.28
N TYR A 59 -12.56 11.04 7.18
CA TYR A 59 -11.93 10.38 8.32
C TYR A 59 -10.67 11.11 8.79
N CYS A 60 -9.85 11.65 7.87
CA CYS A 60 -8.70 12.48 8.20
C CYS A 60 -9.11 13.78 8.93
N THR A 61 -10.21 14.40 8.52
CA THR A 61 -10.69 15.65 9.15
C THR A 61 -11.35 15.42 10.50
N LEU A 62 -12.07 14.31 10.70
CA LEU A 62 -12.76 14.02 11.97
C LEU A 62 -11.87 13.33 13.01
N GLY A 63 -10.94 12.47 12.59
CA GLY A 63 -10.19 11.59 13.49
C GLY A 63 -8.82 12.11 13.94
N GLY A 64 -8.21 13.04 13.19
CA GLY A 64 -6.84 13.48 13.40
C GLY A 64 -5.80 12.35 13.28
N LEU A 65 -4.53 12.65 13.57
CA LEU A 65 -3.42 11.69 13.43
C LEU A 65 -3.59 10.42 14.28
N LYS A 66 -4.26 10.51 15.44
CA LYS A 66 -4.45 9.37 16.35
C LYS A 66 -5.36 8.29 15.74
N ALA A 67 -6.44 8.71 15.09
CA ALA A 67 -7.38 7.79 14.46
C ALA A 67 -6.75 7.11 13.23
N VAL A 68 -5.94 7.85 12.46
CA VAL A 68 -5.19 7.33 11.31
C VAL A 68 -4.18 6.26 11.74
N VAL A 69 -3.44 6.49 12.83
CA VAL A 69 -2.49 5.50 13.36
C VAL A 69 -3.20 4.23 13.81
N TRP A 70 -4.37 4.35 14.44
CA TRP A 70 -5.11 3.17 14.89
C TRP A 70 -5.61 2.32 13.71
N THR A 71 -6.05 2.96 12.62
CA THR A 71 -6.42 2.25 11.39
C THR A 71 -5.23 1.63 10.67
N ASP A 72 -4.05 2.27 10.69
CA ASP A 72 -2.84 1.75 10.07
C ASP A 72 -2.33 0.47 10.77
N VAL A 73 -2.38 0.44 12.11
CA VAL A 73 -2.05 -0.75 12.90
C VAL A 73 -2.99 -1.92 12.56
N PHE A 74 -4.28 -1.65 12.42
CA PHE A 74 -5.26 -2.67 12.06
C PHE A 74 -5.04 -3.19 10.62
N GLN A 75 -4.75 -2.28 9.68
CA GLN A 75 -4.42 -2.63 8.31
C GLN A 75 -3.16 -3.52 8.22
N MET A 76 -2.10 -3.19 8.96
CA MET A 76 -0.91 -4.04 9.05
C MET A 76 -1.24 -5.46 9.54
N GLY A 77 -2.09 -5.58 10.57
CA GLY A 77 -2.55 -6.87 11.08
C GLY A 77 -3.28 -7.70 10.02
N ILE A 78 -4.22 -7.08 9.30
CA ILE A 78 -4.96 -7.75 8.22
C ILE A 78 -4.02 -8.17 7.08
N MET A 79 -3.06 -7.33 6.70
CA MET A 79 -2.11 -7.66 5.64
C MET A 79 -1.28 -8.90 5.99
N ILE A 80 -0.77 -8.99 7.24
CA ILE A 80 0.00 -10.16 7.70
C ILE A 80 -0.89 -11.41 7.70
N ALA A 81 -2.11 -11.31 8.24
CA ALA A 81 -3.04 -12.44 8.27
C ALA A 81 -3.41 -12.93 6.86
N GLY A 82 -3.67 -12.01 5.92
CA GLY A 82 -3.94 -12.33 4.53
C GLY A 82 -2.75 -13.01 3.84
N PHE A 83 -1.53 -12.52 4.09
CA PHE A 83 -0.31 -13.12 3.54
C PHE A 83 -0.11 -14.55 4.06
N LEU A 84 -0.27 -14.76 5.37
CA LEU A 84 -0.20 -16.10 5.98
C LEU A 84 -1.29 -17.02 5.44
N ALA A 85 -2.52 -16.54 5.27
CA ALA A 85 -3.61 -17.33 4.72
C ALA A 85 -3.32 -17.78 3.28
N VAL A 86 -2.75 -16.90 2.43
CA VAL A 86 -2.33 -17.23 1.07
C VAL A 86 -1.23 -18.30 1.07
N ILE A 87 -0.23 -18.17 1.96
CA ILE A 87 0.84 -19.16 2.09
C ILE A 87 0.26 -20.52 2.51
N ILE A 88 -0.59 -20.56 3.54
CA ILE A 88 -1.21 -21.80 4.03
C ILE A 88 -2.06 -22.45 2.93
N ARG A 89 -2.88 -21.67 2.21
CA ARG A 89 -3.65 -22.19 1.06
C ARG A 89 -2.74 -22.73 -0.04
N GLY A 90 -1.64 -22.04 -0.34
CA GLY A 90 -0.63 -22.49 -1.29
C GLY A 90 -0.01 -23.83 -0.89
N VAL A 91 0.34 -23.99 0.39
CA VAL A 91 0.88 -25.24 0.96
C VAL A 91 -0.13 -26.38 0.91
N VAL A 92 -1.39 -26.12 1.26
CA VAL A 92 -2.46 -27.14 1.23
C VAL A 92 -2.76 -27.61 -0.19
N ILE A 93 -2.78 -26.70 -1.18
CA ILE A 93 -3.04 -27.05 -2.59
C ILE A 93 -1.87 -27.86 -3.19
N GLN A 94 -0.63 -27.52 -2.84
CA GLN A 94 0.57 -28.24 -3.32
C GLN A 94 0.85 -29.55 -2.54
N GLY A 95 0.16 -29.77 -1.42
CA GLY A 95 0.15 -31.02 -0.66
C GLY A 95 1.34 -31.22 0.28
N SER A 96 2.45 -30.47 0.15
CA SER A 96 3.60 -30.50 1.07
C SER A 96 4.53 -29.29 0.90
N PHE A 97 5.10 -28.80 2.01
CA PHE A 97 6.09 -27.70 2.03
C PHE A 97 7.35 -28.06 1.22
N GLU A 98 7.71 -29.34 1.22
CA GLU A 98 8.86 -29.87 0.48
C GLU A 98 8.71 -29.74 -1.05
N ARG A 99 7.48 -29.89 -1.56
CA ARG A 99 7.20 -29.74 -3.00
C ARG A 99 7.31 -28.28 -3.45
N ILE A 100 6.93 -27.33 -2.60
CA ILE A 100 7.08 -25.88 -2.86
C ILE A 100 8.56 -25.49 -2.88
N TRP A 101 9.36 -26.03 -1.96
CA TRP A 101 10.80 -25.81 -1.93
C TRP A 101 11.49 -26.39 -3.17
N ASN A 102 11.10 -27.60 -3.58
CA ASN A 102 11.61 -28.27 -4.77
C ASN A 102 11.19 -27.55 -6.08
N ILE A 103 9.95 -27.06 -6.18
CA ILE A 103 9.48 -26.23 -7.31
C ILE A 103 10.18 -24.88 -7.36
N SER A 104 10.48 -24.27 -6.19
CA SER A 104 11.21 -22.99 -6.13
C SER A 104 12.68 -23.16 -6.51
N TYR A 105 13.28 -24.31 -6.20
CA TYR A 105 14.62 -24.70 -6.60
C TYR A 105 14.71 -24.98 -8.11
N HIS A 106 13.80 -25.78 -8.66
CA HIS A 106 13.73 -26.06 -10.11
C HIS A 106 13.25 -24.88 -10.95
N GLY A 107 12.45 -23.97 -10.38
CA GLY A 107 11.99 -22.76 -11.05
C GLY A 107 13.02 -21.64 -11.14
N GLY A 108 14.27 -21.87 -10.70
CA GLY A 108 15.36 -20.90 -10.77
C GLY A 108 15.22 -19.70 -9.84
N ARG A 109 14.21 -19.67 -8.95
CA ARG A 109 13.91 -18.52 -8.07
C ARG A 109 14.82 -18.44 -6.85
N LEU A 110 15.69 -19.44 -6.65
CA LEU A 110 16.65 -19.55 -5.55
C LEU A 110 18.11 -19.37 -6.00
N ASN A 111 18.38 -19.09 -7.29
CA ASN A 111 19.71 -18.67 -7.74
C ASN A 111 19.95 -17.22 -7.32
N PHE A 112 20.40 -17.03 -6.08
CA PHE A 112 20.86 -15.74 -5.57
C PHE A 112 22.26 -15.35 -6.08
N TRP A 113 22.91 -16.21 -6.87
CA TRP A 113 24.30 -16.06 -7.29
C TRP A 113 24.57 -16.41 -8.77
N GLU A 114 23.63 -16.08 -9.66
CA GLU A 114 23.96 -15.76 -11.07
C GLU A 114 23.62 -14.30 -11.35
#